data_AF-A0A1V9X3F5-F1
#
_entry.id   AF-A0A1V9X3F5-F1
#
_cell.length_a   1.000
_cell.length_b   1.000
_cell.length_c   1.000
_cell.angle_alpha   90.00
_cell.angle_beta   90.00
_cell.angle_gamma   90.00
#
_symmetry.space_group_name_H-M   'P 1'
#
loop_
_entity.id
_entity.type
_entity.pdbx_description
1 polymer ?
#
loop_
_entity_poly.entity_id
_entity_poly.type
_entity_poly.pdbx_seq_one_letter_code
_entity_poly.pdbx_strand_id
1 'polypeptide(L)'
;MKGTGSVLASCPREDVDAAYSAPQDQRPARIRALGLRLFSPREVASLMCFPSSFHFPSETTMRQSYHLLGNSVNIRVISLLMRFMFNAVNLQDFEAQ
;
A
#
# COMPACT_ATOMS: atom_id res chain seq x y z
N MET A 1 -3.00 17.91 -5.53
CA MET A 1 -2.56 16.83 -4.62
C MET A 1 -1.05 16.69 -4.71
N LYS A 2 -0.29 17.18 -3.73
CA LYS A 2 1.16 16.93 -3.64
C LYS A 2 1.35 15.82 -2.61
N GLY A 3 1.53 14.60 -3.12
CA GLY A 3 1.80 13.41 -2.35
C GLY A 3 2.05 12.28 -3.33
N THR A 4 3.10 11.51 -3.10
CA THR A 4 3.41 10.26 -3.82
C THR A 4 2.26 9.28 -3.58
N GLY A 5 1.18 9.43 -4.34
CA GLY A 5 0.03 8.55 -4.24
C GLY A 5 0.45 7.18 -4.76
N SER A 6 0.33 6.15 -3.93
CA SER A 6 0.43 4.78 -4.41
C SER A 6 -0.75 4.53 -5.34
N VAL A 7 -0.45 4.20 -6.60
CA VAL A 7 -1.45 3.97 -7.65
C VAL A 7 -1.42 2.49 -7.99
N LEU A 8 -2.59 1.92 -8.22
CA LEU A 8 -2.76 0.55 -8.66
C LEU A 8 -3.17 0.54 -10.14
N ALA A 9 -2.44 -0.25 -10.93
CA ALA A 9 -2.86 -0.68 -12.25
C ALA A 9 -3.56 -2.04 -12.10
N SER A 10 -4.74 -2.19 -12.69
CA SER A 10 -5.46 -3.48 -12.71
C SER A 10 -5.19 -4.28 -13.99
N CYS A 11 -4.44 -3.70 -14.93
CA CYS A 11 -3.98 -4.35 -16.15
C CYS A 11 -2.69 -5.15 -15.89
N PRO A 12 -2.36 -6.11 -16.78
CA PRO A 12 -1.09 -6.82 -16.76
C PRO A 12 0.12 -5.87 -16.77
N ARG A 13 1.23 -6.33 -16.21
CA ARG A 13 2.46 -5.52 -16.12
C ARG A 13 3.01 -5.17 -17.51
N GLU A 14 2.82 -6.07 -18.46
CA GLU A 14 3.27 -5.92 -19.85
C GLU A 14 2.63 -4.68 -20.51
N ASP A 15 1.36 -4.40 -20.21
CA ASP A 15 0.66 -3.21 -20.73
C ASP A 15 1.22 -1.92 -20.14
N VAL A 16 1.56 -1.96 -18.85
CA VAL A 16 2.21 -0.84 -18.16
C VAL A 16 3.59 -0.59 -18.76
N ASP A 17 4.39 -1.64 -18.92
CA ASP A 17 5.73 -1.57 -19.49
C ASP A 17 5.69 -1.07 -20.95
N ALA A 18 4.71 -1.52 -21.74
CA ALA A 18 4.49 -1.06 -23.11
C ALA A 18 4.07 0.43 -23.16
N ALA A 19 3.26 0.89 -22.20
CA ALA A 19 2.85 2.30 -22.10
C ALA A 19 4.05 3.21 -21.77
N TYR A 20 4.92 2.80 -20.86
CA TYR A 20 6.12 3.55 -20.50
C TYR A 20 7.21 3.52 -21.58
N SER A 21 7.33 2.41 -22.31
CA SER A 21 8.28 2.26 -23.43
C SER A 21 7.87 3.03 -24.68
N ALA A 22 6.63 3.55 -24.74
CA ALA A 22 6.16 4.31 -25.88
C ALA A 22 6.92 5.64 -26.08
N PRO A 23 6.93 6.16 -27.33
CA PRO A 23 7.40 7.52 -27.64
C PRO A 23 6.79 8.58 -26.73
N GLN A 24 7.56 9.62 -26.41
CA GLN A 24 7.22 10.59 -25.38
C GLN A 24 5.95 11.40 -25.69
N ASP A 25 5.64 11.58 -26.96
CA ASP A 25 4.41 12.19 -27.48
C ASP A 25 3.16 11.32 -27.21
N GLN A 26 3.29 10.00 -27.28
CA GLN A 26 2.17 9.05 -27.11
C GLN A 26 2.03 8.52 -25.68
N ARG A 27 3.11 8.53 -24.90
CA ARG A 27 3.17 7.99 -23.53
C ARG A 27 2.05 8.52 -22.61
N PRO A 28 1.73 9.83 -22.55
CA PRO A 28 0.67 10.31 -21.67
C PRO A 28 -0.72 9.73 -22.01
N ALA A 29 -1.02 9.53 -23.29
CA ALA A 29 -2.28 8.93 -23.73
C ALA A 29 -2.36 7.45 -23.34
N ARG A 30 -1.27 6.70 -23.53
CA ARG A 30 -1.19 5.29 -23.14
C ARG A 30 -1.29 5.08 -21.63
N ILE A 31 -0.59 5.90 -20.83
CA ILE A 31 -0.68 5.83 -19.36
C ILE A 31 -2.12 6.08 -18.89
N ARG A 32 -2.82 7.05 -19.48
CA ARG A 32 -4.24 7.28 -19.17
C ARG A 32 -5.13 6.09 -19.53
N ALA A 33 -4.82 5.37 -20.61
CA ALA A 33 -5.55 4.19 -21.04
C ALA A 33 -5.41 2.99 -20.09
N LEU A 34 -4.36 2.97 -19.24
CA LEU A 34 -4.15 1.91 -18.25
C LEU A 34 -5.19 1.88 -17.12
N GLY A 35 -6.03 2.92 -16.99
CA GLY A 35 -7.08 2.96 -15.96
C GLY A 35 -6.53 2.98 -14.53
N LEU A 36 -5.40 3.65 -14.32
CA LEU A 36 -4.74 3.75 -13.03
C LEU A 36 -5.68 4.35 -11.96
N ARG A 37 -5.78 3.71 -10.79
CA ARG A 37 -6.58 4.18 -9.65
C ARG A 37 -5.78 4.25 -8.36
N LEU A 38 -6.22 5.06 -7.40
CA LEU A 38 -5.64 5.02 -6.06
C LEU A 38 -5.99 3.69 -5.36
N PHE A 39 -5.09 3.21 -4.51
CA PHE A 39 -5.43 2.18 -3.52
C PHE A 39 -6.53 2.71 -2.61
N SER A 40 -7.54 1.90 -2.33
CA SER A 40 -8.57 2.18 -1.33
C SER A 40 -7.98 2.15 0.09
N PRO A 41 -8.65 2.77 1.10
CA PRO A 41 -8.18 2.71 2.47
C PRO A 41 -8.04 1.27 2.98
N ARG A 42 -8.92 0.34 2.56
CA ARG A 42 -8.82 -1.07 2.94
C ARG A 42 -7.57 -1.73 2.34
N GLU A 43 -7.23 -1.43 1.10
CA GLU A 43 -6.00 -1.95 0.48
C GLU A 43 -4.76 -1.37 1.16
N VAL A 44 -4.74 -0.07 1.44
CA VAL A 44 -3.65 0.57 2.20
C VAL A 44 -3.53 -0.06 3.60
N ALA A 45 -4.64 -0.28 4.30
CA ALA A 45 -4.65 -0.95 5.60
C ALA A 45 -4.08 -2.38 5.51
N SER A 46 -4.42 -3.14 4.46
CA SER A 46 -3.85 -4.46 4.23
C SER A 46 -2.34 -4.43 3.97
N LEU A 47 -1.85 -3.46 3.18
CA LEU A 47 -0.40 -3.24 2.99
C LEU A 47 0.31 -2.90 4.31
N MET A 48 -0.38 -2.18 5.20
CA MET A 48 0.09 -1.85 6.56
C MET A 48 -0.13 -2.99 7.58
N CYS A 49 -0.54 -4.16 7.10
CA CYS A 49 -0.79 -5.38 7.87
C CYS A 49 -1.89 -5.23 8.95
N PHE A 50 -2.85 -4.33 8.76
CA PHE A 50 -4.06 -4.31 9.59
C PHE A 50 -4.92 -5.55 9.32
N PRO A 51 -5.50 -6.16 10.37
CA PRO A 51 -6.33 -7.33 10.20
C PRO A 51 -7.56 -7.03 9.32
N SER A 52 -8.12 -8.04 8.69
CA SER A 52 -9.33 -7.91 7.87
C SER A 52 -10.54 -7.41 8.67
N SER A 53 -10.56 -7.63 9.99
CA SER A 53 -11.57 -7.12 10.91
C SER A 53 -11.45 -5.62 11.22
N PHE A 54 -10.33 -4.97 10.88
CA PHE A 54 -10.15 -3.54 11.08
C PHE A 54 -11.00 -2.73 10.11
N HIS A 55 -11.82 -1.83 10.65
CA HIS A 55 -12.67 -0.92 9.90
C HIS A 55 -12.70 0.45 10.59
N PHE A 56 -12.82 1.51 9.79
CA PHE A 56 -13.06 2.85 10.32
C PHE A 56 -14.53 2.99 10.76
N PRO A 57 -14.83 3.83 11.77
CA PRO A 57 -16.19 4.24 12.08
C PRO A 57 -16.91 4.82 10.87
N SER A 58 -18.23 4.68 10.79
CA SER A 58 -19.09 5.13 9.68
C SER A 58 -18.96 6.62 9.37
N GLU A 59 -18.57 7.42 10.35
CA GLU A 59 -18.44 8.88 10.25
C GLU A 59 -17.10 9.30 9.64
N THR A 60 -16.16 8.36 9.48
CA THR A 60 -14.81 8.66 9.00
C THR A 60 -14.83 8.85 7.49
N THR A 61 -14.44 10.04 7.04
CA THR A 61 -14.34 10.32 5.61
C THR A 61 -13.19 9.57 4.96
N MET A 62 -13.27 9.37 3.65
CA MET A 62 -12.18 8.79 2.85
C MET A 62 -10.85 9.54 3.04
N ARG A 63 -10.89 10.87 3.08
CA ARG A 63 -9.69 11.70 3.28
C ARG A 63 -9.07 11.49 4.66
N GLN A 64 -9.89 11.42 5.71
CA GLN A 64 -9.42 11.12 7.07
C GLN A 64 -8.82 9.71 7.13
N SER A 65 -9.46 8.73 6.49
CA SER A 65 -8.96 7.35 6.44
C SER A 65 -7.54 7.29 5.84
N TYR A 66 -7.31 7.95 4.70
CA TYR A 66 -5.96 8.03 4.12
C TYR A 66 -4.97 8.75 5.02
N HIS A 67 -5.37 9.82 5.70
CA HIS A 67 -4.50 10.56 6.60
C HIS A 67 -4.10 9.71 7.82
N LEU A 68 -5.06 9.00 8.42
CA LEU A 68 -4.82 8.09 9.55
C LEU A 68 -3.90 6.94 9.15
N LEU A 69 -4.17 6.27 8.01
CA LEU A 69 -3.33 5.17 7.53
C LEU A 69 -1.93 5.64 7.15
N GLY A 70 -1.80 6.80 6.49
CA GLY A 70 -0.51 7.35 6.09
C GLY A 70 0.38 7.74 7.28
N ASN A 71 -0.22 8.06 8.43
CA ASN A 71 0.49 8.35 9.68
C ASN A 71 0.60 7.12 10.60
N SER A 72 0.00 5.99 10.23
CA SER A 72 0.08 4.76 11.02
C SER A 72 1.42 4.04 10.78
N VAL A 73 1.76 3.17 11.71
CA VAL A 73 2.90 2.25 11.61
C VAL A 73 2.48 0.93 10.97
N ASN A 74 3.41 0.21 10.34
CA ASN A 74 3.14 -1.13 9.85
C ASN A 74 3.04 -2.12 11.02
N ILE A 75 1.91 -2.81 11.15
CA ILE A 75 1.61 -3.67 12.31
C ILE A 75 2.57 -4.85 12.41
N ARG A 76 2.99 -5.45 11.28
CA ARG A 76 3.93 -6.56 11.29
C ARG A 76 5.27 -6.11 11.86
N VAL A 77 5.79 -4.98 11.40
CA VAL A 77 7.07 -4.42 11.89
C VAL A 77 7.01 -4.15 13.39
N ILE A 78 5.97 -3.44 13.86
CA ILE A 78 5.84 -3.15 15.29
C ILE A 78 5.66 -4.42 16.13
N SER A 79 4.93 -5.42 15.64
CA SER A 79 4.79 -6.69 16.36
C SER A 79 6.13 -7.40 16.58
N LEU A 80 7.05 -7.32 15.60
CA LEU A 80 8.39 -7.88 15.70
C LEU A 80 9.25 -7.08 16.69
N LEU A 81 9.20 -5.75 16.61
CA LEU A 81 9.93 -4.88 17.53
C LEU A 81 9.48 -5.06 18.98
N MET A 82 8.16 -5.15 19.23
CA MET A 82 7.64 -5.42 20.56
C MET A 82 8.10 -6.78 21.08
N ARG A 83 8.02 -7.83 20.25
CA ARG A 83 8.53 -9.16 20.62
C ARG A 83 10.01 -9.14 20.98
N PHE A 84 10.82 -8.42 20.21
CA PHE A 84 12.24 -8.23 20.48
C PHE A 84 12.45 -7.48 21.81
N MET A 85 11.79 -6.33 22.01
CA MET A 85 11.94 -5.52 23.23
C MET A 85 11.52 -6.25 24.51
N PHE A 86 10.49 -7.10 24.43
CA PHE A 86 10.00 -7.87 25.57
C PHE A 86 10.65 -9.25 25.71
N ASN A 87 11.76 -9.52 24.99
CA ASN A 87 12.46 -10.81 24.98
C ASN A 87 11.55 -12.01 24.70
N ALA A 88 10.45 -11.80 23.97
CA ALA A 88 9.48 -12.83 23.63
C ALA A 88 9.87 -13.64 22.38
N VAL A 89 10.99 -13.30 21.73
CA VAL A 89 11.56 -14.03 20.59
C VAL A 89 13.09 -14.02 20.67
N ASN A 90 13.71 -15.18 20.45
CA ASN A 90 15.14 -15.29 20.20
C ASN A 90 15.38 -15.11 18.70
N LEU A 91 16.36 -14.28 18.29
CA LEU A 91 16.55 -13.90 16.88
C LEU A 91 16.81 -15.09 15.93
N GLN A 92 17.10 -16.27 16.46
CA GLN A 92 17.28 -17.53 15.72
C GLN A 92 15.98 -18.09 15.13
N ASP A 93 14.81 -17.68 15.63
CA ASP A 93 13.51 -18.21 15.18
C ASP A 93 13.08 -17.67 13.79
N PHE A 94 13.78 -16.66 13.26
CA PHE A 94 13.44 -16.01 11.98
C PHE A 94 14.15 -16.59 10.75
N GLU A 95 15.10 -17.51 10.91
CA GLU A 95 15.85 -18.10 9.79
C GLU A 95 15.19 -19.38 9.21
N ALA A 96 14.04 -19.80 9.73
CA ALA A 96 13.47 -21.12 9.41
C ALA A 96 12.16 -21.10 8.58
N GLN A 97 11.80 -20.02 7.88
CA GLN A 97 10.61 -19.98 7.02
C GLN A 97 10.86 -19.39 5.64
#